data_AF-A0A059A0G5-F1
#
_entry.id   AF-A0A059A0G5-F1
#
_cell.length_a   1.000
_cell.length_b   1.000
_cell.length_c   1.000
_cell.angle_alpha   90.00
_cell.angle_beta   90.00
_cell.angle_gamma   90.00
#
_symmetry.space_group_name_H-M   'P 1'
#
loop_
_entity.id
_entity.type
_entity.pdbx_description
1 polymer ?
#
loop_
_entity_poly.entity_id
_entity_poly.type
_entity_poly.pdbx_seq_one_letter_code
_entity_poly.pdbx_strand_id
1 'polypeptide(L)'
;MKLAGGFQGVQSVALVGDRDRIEVTGDVDAVNLTNLLRKKVGFAEIVTVSKADEKDEKESESRDKAAQAIMWSYGVPHREIAYVVDPCYSEPSCSIM
;
A
#
# COMPACT_ATOMS: atom_id res chain seq x y z
N MET A 1 6.66 15.23 1.44
CA MET A 1 6.75 14.22 2.52
C MET A 1 6.16 14.73 3.85
N LYS A 2 4.99 15.39 3.82
CA LYS A 2 4.39 16.00 5.03
C LYS A 2 3.71 14.98 5.95
N LEU A 3 3.23 13.87 5.39
CA LEU A 3 2.50 12.83 6.11
C LEU A 3 3.38 12.10 7.12
N ALA A 4 4.56 11.64 6.69
CA ALA A 4 5.53 11.01 7.59
C ALA A 4 6.13 12.03 8.57
N GLY A 5 6.50 13.22 8.11
CA GLY A 5 7.09 14.25 8.98
C GLY A 5 6.13 14.88 10.01
N GLY A 6 4.82 14.76 9.80
CA GLY A 6 3.80 15.20 10.75
C GLY A 6 3.38 14.12 11.75
N PHE A 7 3.96 12.93 11.67
CA PHE A 7 3.67 11.85 12.61
C PHE A 7 4.39 12.12 13.94
N GLN A 8 3.72 11.83 15.05
CA GLN A 8 4.26 12.10 16.39
C GLN A 8 5.53 11.28 16.62
N GLY A 9 6.57 11.94 17.15
CA GLY A 9 7.85 11.30 17.48
C GLY A 9 8.85 11.22 16.33
N VAL A 10 8.48 11.70 15.13
CA VAL A 10 9.40 11.80 13.98
C VAL A 10 10.34 12.97 14.14
N GLN A 11 11.64 12.70 14.07
CA GLN A 11 12.71 13.69 14.15
C GLN A 11 13.26 14.06 12.77
N SER A 12 13.41 13.08 11.88
CA SER A 12 13.88 13.29 10.52
C SER A 12 13.19 12.33 9.56
N VAL A 13 13.02 12.79 8.32
CA VAL A 13 12.42 12.02 7.24
C VAL A 13 13.20 12.29 5.97
N ALA A 14 13.79 11.24 5.42
CA ALA A 14 14.54 11.29 4.17
C ALA A 14 13.89 10.39 3.13
N LEU A 15 13.93 10.85 1.89
CA LEU A 15 13.54 10.06 0.73
C LEU A 15 14.82 9.50 0.11
N VAL A 16 14.92 8.18 0.00
CA VAL A 16 16.15 7.50 -0.42
C VAL A 16 15.89 6.73 -1.71
N GLY A 17 16.93 6.61 -2.56
CA GLY A 17 16.85 5.97 -3.88
C GLY A 17 16.10 6.81 -4.92
N ASP A 18 15.48 6.15 -5.91
CA ASP A 18 14.63 6.74 -6.94
C ASP A 18 13.23 7.15 -6.44
N ARG A 19 13.16 7.63 -5.19
CA ARG A 19 11.92 8.06 -4.50
C ARG A 19 11.01 6.94 -4.01
N ASP A 20 11.50 5.70 -4.04
CA ASP A 20 10.72 4.52 -3.65
C ASP A 20 10.85 4.17 -2.16
N ARG A 21 11.83 4.73 -1.45
CA ARG A 21 12.08 4.43 -0.04
C ARG A 21 12.00 5.67 0.84
N ILE A 22 11.44 5.46 2.02
CA ILE A 22 11.23 6.46 3.04
C ILE A 22 12.00 6.02 4.28
N GLU A 23 13.04 6.76 4.62
CA GLU A 23 13.79 6.58 5.86
C GLU A 23 13.26 7.57 6.90
N VAL A 24 12.94 7.06 8.09
CA VAL A 24 12.38 7.85 9.18
C VAL A 24 13.19 7.60 10.44
N THR A 25 13.68 8.67 11.04
CA THR A 25 14.41 8.65 12.30
C THR A 25 13.53 9.28 13.37
N GLY A 26 13.37 8.61 14.51
CA GLY A 26 12.59 9.09 15.64
C GLY A 26 12.06 7.95 16.51
N ASP A 27 11.34 8.32 17.56
CA ASP A 27 10.56 7.38 18.36
C ASP A 27 9.20 7.20 17.68
N VAL A 28 9.11 6.22 16.78
CA VAL A 28 7.96 6.07 15.88
C VAL A 28 7.46 4.63 15.89
N ASP A 29 6.14 4.49 15.99
CA ASP A 29 5.49 3.21 15.74
C ASP A 29 5.47 2.93 14.22
N ALA A 30 6.37 2.04 13.78
CA ALA A 30 6.52 1.65 12.38
C ALA A 30 5.23 1.05 11.79
N VAL A 31 4.43 0.33 12.58
CA VAL A 31 3.19 -0.31 12.11
C VAL A 31 2.12 0.76 11.86
N ASN A 32 1.95 1.68 12.80
CA ASN A 32 0.98 2.76 12.64
C ASN A 32 1.38 3.72 11.52
N LEU A 33 2.66 4.04 11.39
CA LEU A 33 3.17 4.86 10.30
C LEU A 33 2.91 4.21 8.93
N THR A 34 3.23 2.94 8.77
CA THR A 34 2.98 2.24 7.50
C THR A 34 1.51 2.05 7.18
N ASN A 35 0.67 1.84 8.19
CA ASN A 35 -0.79 1.83 8.01
C ASN A 35 -1.33 3.17 7.51
N LEU A 36 -0.80 4.30 7.99
CA LEU A 36 -1.18 5.62 7.50
C LEU A 36 -0.71 5.84 6.05
N LEU A 37 0.50 5.42 5.72
CA LEU A 37 1.01 5.47 4.35
C LEU A 37 0.14 4.64 3.39
N ARG A 38 -0.24 3.42 3.79
CA ARG A 38 -1.18 2.55 3.07
C ARG A 38 -2.53 3.21 2.81
N LYS A 39 -3.02 4.01 3.75
CA LYS A 39 -4.33 4.68 3.65
C LYS A 39 -4.30 5.98 2.84
N LYS A 40 -3.19 6.74 2.89
CA LYS A 40 -3.15 8.13 2.40
C LYS A 40 -2.21 8.36 1.22
N VAL A 41 -1.24 7.47 1.01
CA VAL A 41 -0.24 7.58 -0.07
C VAL A 41 -0.43 6.46 -1.08
N GLY A 42 -0.51 5.22 -0.59
CA GLY A 42 -0.60 4.02 -1.43
C GLY A 42 0.14 2.86 -0.79
N PHE A 43 0.38 1.80 -1.55
CA PHE A 43 1.07 0.61 -1.04
C PHE A 43 2.41 0.98 -0.40
N ALA A 44 2.64 0.46 0.81
CA ALA A 44 3.87 0.70 1.57
C ALA A 44 4.26 -0.57 2.33
N GLU A 45 5.55 -0.83 2.44
CA GLU A 45 6.13 -1.99 3.11
C GLU A 45 7.25 -1.55 4.05
N ILE A 46 7.36 -2.23 5.19
CA ILE A 46 8.46 -2.03 6.13
C ILE A 46 9.64 -2.84 5.61
N VAL A 47 10.70 -2.17 5.16
CA VAL A 47 11.91 -2.83 4.65
C VAL A 47 12.87 -3.16 5.79
N THR A 48 13.17 -2.17 6.63
CA THR A 48 14.13 -2.30 7.75
C THR A 48 13.70 -1.42 8.92
N VAL A 49 13.85 -1.93 10.14
CA VAL A 49 13.67 -1.16 11.38
C VAL A 49 14.87 -1.45 12.26
N SER A 50 15.63 -0.41 12.60
CA SER A 50 16.81 -0.49 13.44
C SER A 50 16.76 0.59 14.52
N LYS A 51 17.42 0.35 15.65
CA LYS A 51 17.59 1.39 16.68
C LYS A 51 18.58 2.43 16.16
N ALA A 52 18.29 3.71 16.43
CA ALA A 52 19.12 4.82 15.96
C ALA A 52 20.57 4.80 16.50
N ASP A 53 20.83 4.06 17.59
CA ASP A 53 22.14 3.97 18.25
C ASP A 53 23.08 2.88 17.68
N GLU A 54 22.65 2.08 16.71
CA GLU A 54 23.53 1.09 16.07
C GLU A 54 24.06 1.62 14.73
N LYS A 55 25.23 2.28 14.83
CA LYS A 55 26.13 2.49 13.69
C LYS A 55 26.45 1.13 13.04
N ASP A 56 26.27 1.09 11.72
CA ASP A 56 26.91 0.21 10.74
C ASP A 56 27.15 -1.25 11.13
N GLU A 57 26.38 -2.16 10.52
CA GLU A 57 26.87 -3.41 9.89
C GLU A 57 25.66 -4.28 9.50
N LYS A 58 25.23 -4.23 8.23
CA LYS A 58 24.76 -5.39 7.44
C LYS A 58 24.18 -4.95 6.10
N GLU A 59 25.08 -4.60 5.20
CA GLU A 59 24.87 -4.79 3.76
C GLU A 59 25.49 -6.14 3.38
N SER A 60 24.71 -7.23 3.45
CA SER A 60 24.94 -8.47 2.69
C SER A 60 23.96 -9.59 3.12
N GLU A 61 22.80 -9.68 2.50
CA GLU A 61 22.17 -10.97 2.18
C GLU A 61 21.01 -10.76 1.20
N SER A 62 21.37 -10.29 0.00
CA SER A 62 20.56 -10.50 -1.19
C SER A 62 21.02 -11.81 -1.82
N ARG A 63 20.27 -12.90 -1.56
CA ARG A 63 19.98 -14.03 -2.46
C ARG A 63 19.39 -15.18 -1.65
N ASP A 64 18.50 -15.93 -2.30
CA ASP A 64 18.02 -17.24 -1.88
C ASP A 64 16.91 -17.31 -0.82
N LYS A 65 15.71 -16.81 -1.16
CA LYS A 65 14.49 -17.63 -0.99
C LYS A 65 13.60 -17.52 -2.21
N ALA A 66 13.77 -18.53 -3.05
CA ALA A 66 12.93 -18.92 -4.16
C ALA A 66 11.44 -18.67 -3.92
N ALA A 67 10.82 -18.13 -4.98
CA ALA A 67 9.41 -18.20 -5.30
C ALA A 67 8.61 -19.25 -4.53
N GLN A 68 7.75 -18.78 -3.63
CA GLN A 68 6.46 -19.43 -3.43
C GLN A 68 5.41 -18.41 -3.84
N ALA A 69 4.80 -18.67 -5.00
CA ALA A 69 3.62 -17.95 -5.43
C ALA A 69 2.52 -18.23 -4.39
N ILE A 70 2.31 -17.28 -3.48
CA ILE A 70 1.15 -17.29 -2.59
C ILE A 70 -0.05 -17.00 -3.50
N MET A 71 -0.71 -18.05 -3.94
CA MET A 71 -1.98 -17.97 -4.65
C MET A 71 -3.03 -17.51 -3.64
N TRP A 72 -3.30 -16.21 -3.61
CA TRP A 72 -4.41 -15.68 -2.84
C TRP A 72 -5.69 -16.25 -3.45
N SER A 73 -6.34 -17.16 -2.73
CA SER A 73 -7.70 -17.60 -3.05
C SER A 73 -8.62 -16.40 -2.85
N TYR A 74 -8.80 -15.61 -3.90
CA TYR A 74 -9.84 -14.59 -3.94
C TYR A 74 -11.19 -15.30 -4.00
N GLY A 75 -11.69 -15.70 -2.83
CA GLY A 75 -13.10 -15.96 -2.61
C GLY A 75 -13.84 -14.64 -2.82
N VAL A 76 -14.14 -14.30 -4.07
CA VAL A 76 -15.05 -13.21 -4.40
C VAL A 76 -16.43 -13.66 -3.92
N PRO A 77 -17.06 -13.01 -2.92
CA PRO A 77 -18.47 -13.26 -2.69
C PRO A 77 -19.18 -12.83 -3.97
N HIS A 78 -19.80 -13.79 -4.66
CA HIS A 78 -20.66 -13.54 -5.80
C HIS A 78 -21.81 -12.66 -5.31
N ARG A 79 -21.64 -11.34 -5.35
CA ARG A 79 -22.80 -10.44 -5.29
C ARG A 79 -23.49 -10.65 -6.62
N GLU A 80 -24.59 -11.39 -6.60
CA GLU A 80 -25.58 -11.28 -7.65
C GLU A 80 -25.94 -9.80 -7.76
N ILE A 81 -25.47 -9.16 -8.82
CA ILE A 81 -25.99 -7.87 -9.23
C ILE A 81 -27.36 -8.20 -9.80
N ALA A 82 -28.39 -8.17 -8.95
CA ALA A 82 -29.76 -8.12 -9.43
C ALA A 82 -29.93 -6.76 -10.12
N TYR A 83 -29.81 -6.75 -11.44
CA TYR A 83 -30.30 -5.63 -12.24
C TYR A 83 -31.81 -5.58 -12.01
N VAL A 84 -32.27 -4.60 -11.26
CA VAL A 84 -33.67 -4.19 -11.33
C VAL A 84 -33.81 -3.56 -12.71
N VAL A 85 -34.20 -4.38 -13.69
CA VAL A 85 -34.64 -3.89 -14.99
C VAL A 85 -35.93 -3.12 -14.71
N ASP A 86 -35.83 -1.80 -14.71
CA ASP A 86 -37.00 -0.93 -14.70
C ASP A 86 -37.84 -1.31 -15.95
N PRO A 87 -39.11 -1.74 -15.81
CA PRO A 87 -39.94 -2.20 -16.93
C PRO A 87 -40.23 -1.09 -17.95
N CYS A 88 -39.74 0.13 -17.72
CA CYS A 88 -39.87 1.29 -18.58
C CYS A 88 -38.93 1.28 -19.81
N TYR A 89 -37.99 0.34 -19.91
CA TYR A 89 -37.16 0.16 -21.13
C TYR A 89 -37.70 -0.88 -22.10
N SER A 90 -39.01 -1.16 -22.03
CA SER A 90 -39.73 -1.77 -23.14
C SER A 90 -39.94 -0.69 -24.23
N GLU A 91 -39.01 -0.63 -25.18
CA GLU A 91 -38.99 0.01 -26.52
C GLU A 91 -39.96 1.19 -26.80
N PRO A 92 -39.49 2.16 -27.62
CA PRO A 92 -39.94 2.07 -29.01
C PRO A 92 -38.82 2.39 -30.00
N SER A 93 -38.65 1.49 -30.97
CA SER A 93 -38.45 1.82 -32.39
C SER A 93 -37.70 3.14 -32.70
N CYS A 94 -36.38 3.16 -32.60
CA CYS A 94 -35.58 4.15 -33.33
C CYS A 94 -35.16 3.54 -34.67
N SER A 95 -35.96 3.83 -35.69
CA SER A 95 -35.57 3.67 -37.09
C SER A 95 -34.44 4.66 -37.39
N ILE A 96 -33.33 4.16 -37.93
CA ILE A 96 -32.37 4.99 -38.67
C ILE A 96 -32.33 4.44 -40.10
N MET A 97 -32.60 5.35 -41.04
CA MET A 97 -32.57 5.13 -42.49
C MET A 97 -31.16 4.83 -42.99
#